data_AF-A0A7W1KB46-F1
#
_entry.id   AF-A0A7W1KB46-F1
#
_cell.length_a   1.000
_cell.length_b   1.000
_cell.length_c   1.000
_cell.angle_alpha   90.00
_cell.angle_beta   90.00
_cell.angle_gamma   90.00
#
_symmetry.space_group_name_H-M   'P 1'
#
loop_
_entity.id
_entity.type
_entity.pdbx_description
1 polymer ?
#
loop_
_entity_poly.entity_id
_entity_poly.type
_entity_poly.pdbx_seq_one_letter_code
_entity_poly.pdbx_strand_id
1 'polypeptide(L)'
;MAAGFIGVSWLAWAGVAAVAALLFTVIQIPKQTPHTTGLTHFVLRWAHSITWLLLALSFLIRGLAPDLTTLADAVGLMGLGAYIAFRTAMTQTRR
;
A
#
# COMPACT_ATOMS: atom_id res chain seq x y z
N MET A 1 8.55 18.37 -16.00
CA MET A 1 8.29 17.24 -15.09
C MET A 1 6.96 17.52 -14.41
N ALA A 2 6.01 16.57 -14.41
CA ALA A 2 4.74 16.76 -13.72
C ALA A 2 5.02 17.13 -12.25
N ALA A 3 4.47 18.26 -11.79
CA ALA A 3 4.58 18.67 -10.39
C ALA A 3 4.05 17.51 -9.54
N GLY A 4 4.93 16.85 -8.79
CA GLY A 4 4.54 15.70 -8.00
C GLY A 4 3.78 16.12 -6.73
N PHE A 5 3.51 15.16 -5.87
CA PHE A 5 2.74 15.40 -4.66
C PHE A 5 3.55 16.26 -3.65
N ILE A 6 2.97 17.38 -3.19
CA ILE A 6 3.58 18.32 -2.23
C ILE A 6 4.97 18.83 -2.73
N GLY A 7 5.09 19.10 -4.03
CA GLY A 7 6.33 19.63 -4.62
C GLY A 7 7.47 18.61 -4.76
N VAL A 8 7.25 17.35 -4.37
CA VAL A 8 8.21 16.26 -4.49
C VAL A 8 7.81 15.36 -5.67
N SER A 9 8.78 14.94 -6.49
CA SER A 9 8.52 14.17 -7.71
C SER A 9 7.79 12.84 -7.43
N TRP A 10 6.97 12.39 -8.41
CA TRP A 10 6.28 11.10 -8.33
C TRP A 10 7.24 9.92 -8.16
N LEU A 11 8.44 9.99 -8.77
CA LEU A 11 9.47 8.95 -8.63
C LEU A 11 10.02 8.85 -7.20
N ALA A 12 10.22 9.99 -6.53
CA ALA A 12 10.65 9.99 -5.13
C ALA A 12 9.57 9.36 -4.23
N TRP A 13 8.29 9.68 -4.45
CA TRP A 13 7.18 9.04 -3.74
C TRP A 13 7.06 7.55 -4.04
N ALA A 14 7.29 7.12 -5.29
CA ALA A 14 7.34 5.72 -5.67
C ALA A 14 8.44 4.98 -4.89
N GLY A 15 9.63 5.58 -4.75
CA GLY A 15 10.72 5.03 -3.96
C GLY A 15 10.37 4.87 -2.48
N VAL A 16 9.80 5.90 -1.86
CA VAL A 16 9.36 5.84 -0.45
C VAL A 16 8.31 4.75 -0.24
N ALA A 17 7.31 4.68 -1.11
CA ALA A 17 6.27 3.66 -1.04
C ALA A 17 6.82 2.25 -1.27
N ALA A 18 7.78 2.07 -2.18
CA ALA A 18 8.44 0.79 -2.41
C ALA A 18 9.27 0.32 -1.20
N VAL A 19 10.00 1.24 -0.57
CA VAL A 19 10.71 0.97 0.69
C VAL A 19 9.72 0.57 1.78
N ALA A 20 8.62 1.30 1.94
CA ALA A 20 7.58 0.93 2.90
C ALA A 20 7.00 -0.46 2.61
N ALA A 21 6.72 -0.79 1.35
CA ALA A 21 6.25 -2.12 0.96
C ALA A 21 7.23 -3.21 1.38
N LEU A 22 8.52 -3.04 1.07
CA LEU A 22 9.58 -3.97 1.48
C LEU A 22 9.68 -4.11 3.00
N LEU A 23 9.67 -2.99 3.72
CA LEU A 23 9.73 -2.99 5.19
C LEU A 23 8.54 -3.75 5.77
N PHE A 24 7.31 -3.53 5.30
CA PHE A 24 6.14 -4.23 5.82
C PHE A 24 6.01 -5.68 5.33
N THR A 25 6.67 -6.06 4.24
CA THR A 25 6.79 -7.45 3.80
C THR A 25 7.81 -8.24 4.63
N VAL A 26 8.95 -7.63 4.95
CA VAL A 26 10.07 -8.30 5.66
C VAL A 26 9.95 -8.17 7.17
N ILE A 27 9.69 -6.96 7.66
CA ILE A 27 9.54 -6.68 9.08
C ILE A 27 8.11 -7.06 9.48
N GLN A 28 7.98 -8.22 10.10
CA GLN A 28 6.76 -8.59 10.79
C GLN A 28 6.52 -7.63 11.99
N ILE A 29 5.59 -6.70 11.87
CA ILE A 29 5.17 -5.83 12.98
C ILE A 29 3.68 -6.12 13.27
N PRO A 30 3.25 -6.40 14.52
CA PRO A 30 3.82 -7.27 15.56
C PRO A 30 2.72 -8.10 16.31
N LYS A 31 3.09 -9.27 16.87
CA LYS A 31 2.73 -9.88 18.19
C LYS A 31 1.33 -9.74 18.86
N GLN A 32 0.34 -9.04 18.29
CA GLN A 32 -0.91 -8.64 18.96
C GLN A 32 -2.09 -9.56 18.70
N THR A 33 -1.93 -10.58 17.84
CA THR A 33 -3.03 -11.50 17.54
C THR A 33 -2.58 -12.96 17.64
N PRO A 34 -2.16 -13.43 18.83
CA PRO A 34 -1.86 -14.85 19.04
C PRO A 34 -3.06 -15.77 18.74
N HIS A 35 -4.26 -15.22 18.55
CA HIS A 35 -5.49 -15.96 18.26
C HIS A 35 -6.11 -15.70 16.87
N THR A 36 -5.49 -14.89 15.99
CA THR A 36 -6.02 -14.76 14.61
C THR A 36 -5.56 -15.91 13.74
N THR A 37 -6.50 -16.70 13.25
CA THR A 37 -6.26 -17.79 12.31
C THR A 37 -6.93 -17.51 10.95
N GLY A 38 -6.47 -18.19 9.89
CA GLY A 38 -7.13 -18.17 8.58
C GLY A 38 -7.02 -16.83 7.83
N LEU A 39 -8.12 -16.43 7.18
CA LEU A 39 -8.16 -15.29 6.27
C LEU A 39 -7.79 -13.95 6.92
N THR A 40 -8.21 -13.72 8.17
CA THR A 40 -7.90 -12.48 8.90
C THR A 40 -6.40 -12.32 9.13
N HIS A 41 -5.70 -13.40 9.48
CA HIS A 41 -4.25 -13.36 9.62
C HIS A 41 -3.56 -13.09 8.28
N PHE A 42 -4.05 -13.69 7.18
CA PHE A 42 -3.53 -13.42 5.84
C PHE A 42 -3.70 -11.94 5.45
N VAL A 43 -4.89 -11.37 5.67
CA VAL A 43 -5.17 -9.95 5.39
C VAL A 43 -4.28 -9.05 6.24
N LEU A 44 -4.17 -9.29 7.55
CA LEU A 44 -3.31 -8.50 8.43
C LEU A 44 -1.83 -8.58 8.04
N ARG A 45 -1.39 -9.72 7.51
CA ARG A 45 0.00 -9.90 7.09
C ARG A 45 0.34 -9.19 5.79
N TRP A 46 -0.54 -9.26 4.79
CA TRP A 46 -0.19 -8.88 3.42
C TRP A 46 -0.86 -7.59 2.95
N ALA A 47 -2.09 -7.30 3.39
CA ALA A 47 -2.86 -6.21 2.81
C ALA A 47 -2.18 -4.84 2.99
N HIS A 48 -1.49 -4.61 4.12
CA HIS A 48 -0.74 -3.37 4.31
C HIS A 48 0.45 -3.23 3.36
N SER A 49 1.25 -4.29 3.19
CA SER A 49 2.34 -4.28 2.21
C SER A 49 1.83 -4.14 0.77
N ILE A 50 0.69 -4.75 0.45
CA ILE A 50 0.04 -4.66 -0.87
C ILE A 50 -0.42 -3.21 -1.13
N THR A 51 -0.99 -2.52 -0.14
CA THR A 51 -1.32 -1.09 -0.26
C THR A 51 -0.11 -0.26 -0.66
N TRP A 52 1.03 -0.45 0.02
CA TRP A 52 2.26 0.29 -0.29
C TRP A 52 2.82 -0.05 -1.67
N LEU A 53 2.75 -1.32 -2.08
CA LEU A 53 3.17 -1.75 -3.40
C LEU A 53 2.30 -1.16 -4.52
N LEU A 54 0.98 -1.13 -4.33
CA LEU A 54 0.04 -0.52 -5.27
C LEU A 54 0.22 1.00 -5.35
N LEU A 55 0.47 1.67 -4.23
CA LEU A 55 0.84 3.10 -4.22
C LEU A 55 2.15 3.36 -4.97
N ALA A 56 3.17 2.55 -4.73
CA ALA A 56 4.44 2.65 -5.43
C ALA A 56 4.26 2.51 -6.94
N LEU A 57 3.44 1.54 -7.38
CA LEU A 57 3.11 1.33 -8.78
C LEU A 57 2.32 2.51 -9.37
N SER A 58 1.31 3.03 -8.66
CA SER A 58 0.54 4.21 -9.09
C SER A 58 1.45 5.43 -9.28
N PHE A 59 2.35 5.70 -8.34
CA PHE A 59 3.30 6.81 -8.43
C PHE A 59 4.34 6.59 -9.54
N LEU A 60 4.79 5.34 -9.74
CA LEU A 60 5.72 5.01 -10.82
C LEU A 60 5.09 5.24 -12.20
N ILE A 61 3.84 4.80 -12.39
CA ILE A 61 3.07 5.05 -13.62
C ILE A 61 2.95 6.56 -13.87
N ARG A 62 2.55 7.34 -12.85
CA ARG A 62 2.46 8.82 -12.96
C ARG A 62 3.80 9.49 -13.27
N GLY A 63 4.91 8.92 -12.82
CA GLY A 63 6.25 9.44 -13.06
C GLY A 63 6.82 9.10 -14.44
N LEU A 64 6.54 7.90 -14.96
CA LEU A 64 7.15 7.38 -16.20
C LEU A 64 6.22 7.41 -17.41
N ALA A 65 4.91 7.31 -17.19
CA ALA A 65 3.89 7.23 -18.22
C ALA A 65 2.70 8.15 -17.85
N PRO A 66 2.89 9.48 -17.91
CA PRO A 66 1.87 10.45 -17.51
C PRO A 66 0.58 10.36 -18.33
N ASP A 67 0.62 9.76 -19.53
CA ASP A 67 -0.56 9.53 -20.37
C ASP A 67 -1.47 8.40 -19.84
N LEU A 68 -0.98 7.60 -18.88
CA LEU A 68 -1.70 6.48 -18.27
C LEU A 68 -2.30 6.85 -16.89
N THR A 69 -2.70 8.10 -16.69
CA THR A 69 -3.29 8.59 -15.44
C THR A 69 -4.49 7.77 -14.97
N THR A 70 -5.40 7.39 -15.86
CA THR A 70 -6.56 6.53 -15.53
C THR A 70 -6.13 5.19 -14.94
N LEU A 71 -5.06 4.59 -15.48
CA LEU A 71 -4.51 3.34 -14.95
C LEU A 71 -3.88 3.58 -13.57
N ALA A 72 -3.12 4.66 -13.41
CA ALA A 72 -2.54 5.02 -12.12
C ALA A 72 -3.62 5.24 -11.04
N ASP A 73 -4.75 5.83 -11.39
CA ASP A 73 -5.89 6.06 -10.49
C ASP A 73 -6.57 4.74 -10.12
N ALA A 74 -6.80 3.86 -11.09
CA ALA A 74 -7.34 2.53 -10.83
C ALA A 74 -6.43 1.71 -9.90
N VAL A 75 -5.11 1.76 -10.13
CA VAL A 75 -4.12 1.11 -9.25
C VAL A 75 -4.13 1.71 -7.85
N GLY A 76 -4.21 3.04 -7.74
CA GLY A 76 -4.33 3.74 -6.46
C GLY A 76 -5.60 3.34 -5.69
N LEU A 77 -6.73 3.23 -6.38
CA LEU A 77 -8.01 2.79 -5.82
C LEU A 77 -7.94 1.34 -5.31
N MET A 78 -7.28 0.43 -6.02
CA MET A 78 -7.02 -0.92 -5.51
C MET A 78 -6.17 -0.89 -4.23
N GLY A 79 -5.18 0.01 -4.16
CA GLY A 79 -4.38 0.24 -2.96
C GLY A 79 -5.23 0.69 -1.77
N LEU A 80 -6.18 1.60 -2.00
CA LEU A 80 -7.15 2.03 -1.00
C LEU A 80 -8.03 0.87 -0.53
N GLY A 81 -8.52 0.03 -1.45
CA GLY A 81 -9.28 -1.17 -1.11
C GLY A 81 -8.52 -2.13 -0.19
N ALA A 82 -7.25 -2.40 -0.52
CA ALA A 82 -6.37 -3.20 0.34
C ALA A 82 -6.18 -2.58 1.73
N TYR A 83 -6.07 -1.25 1.81
CA TYR A 83 -5.90 -0.55 3.08
C TYR A 83 -7.16 -0.62 3.96
N ILE A 84 -8.34 -0.47 3.35
CA ILE A 84 -9.62 -0.61 4.04
C ILE A 84 -9.79 -2.03 4.57
N ALA A 85 -9.46 -3.05 3.77
CA ALA A 85 -9.50 -4.44 4.21
C ALA A 85 -8.57 -4.67 5.41
N PHE A 86 -7.33 -4.16 5.34
CA PHE A 86 -6.38 -4.21 6.45
C PHE A 86 -6.93 -3.54 7.72
N ARG A 87 -7.42 -2.31 7.61
CA ARG A 87 -7.97 -1.55 8.73
C ARG A 87 -9.18 -2.24 9.35
N THR A 88 -10.05 -2.83 8.54
CA THR A 88 -11.24 -3.56 9.00
C THR A 88 -10.86 -4.83 9.76
N ALA A 89 -9.91 -5.61 9.23
CA ALA A 89 -9.37 -6.78 9.93
C ALA A 89 -8.71 -6.38 11.27
N MET A 90 -8.01 -5.24 11.29
CA MET A 90 -7.35 -4.72 12.50
C MET A 90 -8.36 -4.25 13.56
N THR A 91 -9.49 -3.66 13.18
CA THR A 91 -10.49 -3.21 14.15
C THR A 91 -11.32 -4.37 14.70
N GLN A 92 -11.59 -5.40 13.90
CA GLN A 92 -12.28 -6.63 14.36
C GLN A 92 -11.48 -7.40 15.41
N THR A 93 -10.16 -7.37 15.33
CA THR A 93 -9.27 -8.13 16.23
C THR A 93 -8.95 -7.42 17.54
N ARG A 94 -9.39 -6.16 17.70
CA ARG A 94 -9.26 -5.36 18.93
C ARG A 94 -10.51 -5.38 19.83
N ARG A 95 -11.57 -6.06 19.41
CA ARG A 95 -12.81 -6.23 20.17
C ARG A 95 -12.81 -7.59 20.86
#